data_AF-A0A8B5XQH6-F1
#
_entry.id   AF-A0A8B5XQH6-F1
#
_cell.length_a   1.000
_cell.length_b   1.000
_cell.length_c   1.000
_cell.angle_alpha   90.00
_cell.angle_beta   90.00
_cell.angle_gamma   90.00
#
_symmetry.space_group_name_H-M   'P 1'
#
loop_
_entity.id
_entity.type
_entity.pdbx_description
1 polymer ?
#
loop_
_entity_poly.entity_id
_entity_poly.type
_entity_poly.pdbx_seq_one_letter_code
_entity_poly.pdbx_strand_id
1 'polypeptide(L)' 'MKKQVTYFTLGIIIILISTPLAYRLVDIVYRNQNLTGEYVPILNGFIHSLMLVGTLIFIIGVVSFIRDKK' A
#
# COMPACT_ATOMS: atom_id res chain seq x y z
N MET A 1 2.75 -10.49 20.81
CA MET A 1 3.20 -9.07 20.77
C MET A 1 4.17 -8.73 19.63
N LYS A 2 5.42 -9.25 19.57
CA LYS A 2 6.43 -8.79 18.58
C LYS A 2 5.93 -8.84 17.12
N LYS A 3 5.35 -9.96 16.68
CA LYS A 3 4.87 -10.12 15.29
C LYS A 3 3.68 -9.22 14.94
N GLN A 4 2.75 -8.98 15.88
CA GLN A 4 1.60 -8.09 15.63
C GLN A 4 2.04 -6.64 15.45
N VAL A 5 2.95 -6.18 16.31
CA VAL A 5 3.54 -4.84 16.19
C VAL A 5 4.26 -4.70 14.85
N THR A 6 4.96 -5.73 14.38
CA THR A 6 5.59 -5.75 13.05
C THR A 6 4.57 -5.61 11.92
N TYR A 7 3.44 -6.32 11.93
CA TYR A 7 2.41 -6.17 10.90
C TYR A 7 1.76 -4.78 10.93
N PHE A 8 1.50 -4.26 12.14
CA PHE A 8 0.96 -2.93 12.32
C PHE A 8 1.88 -1.84 11.75
N THR A 9 3.17 -1.87 12.08
CA THR A 9 4.15 -0.90 11.56
C THR A 9 4.37 -1.07 10.07
N LEU A 10 4.43 -2.29 9.55
CA LEU A 10 4.53 -2.54 8.09
C LEU A 10 3.34 -1.95 7.33
N GLY A 11 2.12 -2.17 7.81
CA GLY A 11 0.92 -1.62 7.17
C GLY A 11 0.96 -0.09 7.08
N ILE A 12 1.33 0.58 8.16
CA ILE A 12 1.49 2.05 8.19
C ILE A 12 2.58 2.51 7.22
N ILE A 13 3.75 1.86 7.23
CA ILE A 13 4.86 2.20 6.34
C ILE A 13 4.41 2.11 4.87
N ILE A 14 3.72 1.03 4.49
CA ILE A 14 3.22 0.82 3.14
C ILE A 14 2.24 1.94 2.73
N ILE A 15 1.35 2.34 3.63
CA ILE A 15 0.41 3.45 3.36
C ILE A 15 1.17 4.76 3.16
N LEU A 16 2.16 5.08 4.00
CA LEU A 16 2.92 6.33 3.92
C LEU A 16 3.77 6.43 2.64
N ILE A 17 4.34 5.31 2.18
CA ILE A 17 5.15 5.29 0.96
C ILE A 17 4.33 4.99 -0.31
N SER A 18 3.02 4.76 -0.19
CA SER A 18 2.17 4.34 -1.31
C SER A 18 2.22 5.30 -2.49
N THR A 19 2.17 6.61 -2.23
CA THR A 19 2.23 7.65 -3.25
C THR A 19 3.56 7.66 -4.02
N PRO A 20 4.73 7.84 -3.39
CA PRO A 20 6.00 7.83 -4.11
C PRO A 20 6.29 6.47 -4.78
N LEU A 21 5.84 5.37 -4.17
CA LEU A 21 5.98 4.03 -4.77
C LEU A 21 5.11 3.87 -6.03
N ALA A 22 3.87 4.38 -6.01
CA ALA A 22 2.98 4.37 -7.17
C ALA A 22 3.57 5.13 -8.36
N TYR A 23 4.13 6.33 -8.12
CA TYR A 23 4.80 7.10 -9.17
C TYR A 23 5.94 6.30 -9.83
N ARG A 24 6.77 5.64 -9.03
CA ARG A 24 7.87 4.79 -9.53
C ARG A 24 7.34 3.58 -10.30
N LEU A 25 6.30 2.93 -9.81
CA LEU A 25 5.72 1.74 -10.46
C LEU A 25 5.10 2.08 -11.81
N VAL A 26 4.35 3.19 -11.90
CA VAL A 26 3.76 3.64 -13.17
C VAL A 26 4.85 3.94 -14.19
N ASP A 27 5.92 4.64 -13.78
CA ASP A 27 7.06 4.96 -14.66
C ASP A 27 7.80 3.70 -15.16
N ILE A 28 7.91 2.67 -14.31
CA ILE A 28 8.52 1.38 -14.68
C ILE A 28 7.61 0.58 -15.62
N VAL A 29 6.34 0.43 -15.28
CA VAL A 29 5.39 -0.45 -16.00
C VAL A 29 5.01 0.14 -17.36
N TYR A 30 4.77 1.45 -17.42
CA TYR A 30 4.36 2.15 -18.63
C TYR A 30 5.50 2.93 -19.28
N ARG A 31 6.73 2.47 -19.05
CA ARG A 31 7.92 3.10 -19.62
C ARG A 31 7.79 3.22 -21.14
N ASN A 32 8.10 4.40 -21.67
CA ASN A 32 8.01 4.74 -23.10
C ASN A 32 6.59 4.69 -23.71
N GLN A 33 5.53 4.66 -22.90
CA GLN A 33 4.16 4.79 -23.38
C GLN A 33 3.64 6.21 -23.22
N ASN A 34 2.86 6.69 -24.19
CA ASN A 34 2.18 7.98 -24.08
C ASN A 34 0.87 7.82 -23.31
N LEU A 35 0.86 8.22 -22.04
CA LEU A 35 -0.31 8.15 -21.15
C LEU A 35 -1.11 9.46 -21.10
N THR A 36 -1.01 10.32 -22.11
CA THR A 36 -1.75 11.58 -22.14
C THR A 36 -3.26 11.33 -21.99
N GLY A 37 -3.87 11.88 -20.95
CA GLY A 37 -5.29 11.69 -20.63
C GLY A 37 -5.60 10.49 -19.72
N GLU A 38 -4.72 9.48 -19.66
CA GLU A 38 -4.95 8.25 -18.87
C GLU A 38 -4.02 8.13 -17.64
N TYR A 39 -2.96 8.95 -17.58
CA TYR A 39 -1.96 8.91 -16.53
C TYR A 39 -2.56 9.06 -15.12
N VAL A 40 -3.47 10.03 -14.92
CA VAL A 40 -4.05 10.34 -13.61
C VAL A 40 -4.92 9.18 -13.08
N PRO A 41 -5.87 8.62 -13.86
CA PRO A 41 -6.59 7.40 -13.47
C PRO A 41 -5.67 6.23 -13.12
N ILE A 42 -4.66 5.96 -13.94
CA ILE A 42 -3.72 4.85 -13.72
C ILE A 42 -2.93 5.06 -12.43
N LEU A 43 -2.34 6.24 -12.25
CA LEU A 43 -1.60 6.58 -11.03
C LEU A 43 -2.47 6.44 -9.79
N ASN A 44 -3.69 6.97 -9.82
CA ASN A 44 -4.63 6.80 -8.72
C ASN A 44 -4.95 5.32 -8.47
N GLY A 45 -5.12 4.51 -9.51
CA GLY A 45 -5.28 3.06 -9.38
C GLY A 45 -4.13 2.40 -8.62
N PHE A 46 -2.88 2.74 -8.95
CA PHE A 46 -1.70 2.25 -8.23
C PHE A 46 -1.67 2.72 -6.77
N ILE A 47 -1.93 4.01 -6.50
CA ILE A 47 -1.95 4.56 -5.13
C ILE A 47 -2.98 3.84 -4.28
N HIS A 48 -4.23 3.75 -4.74
CA HIS A 48 -5.32 3.13 -3.97
C HIS A 48 -5.08 1.64 -3.76
N SER A 49 -4.52 0.93 -4.76
CA SER A 49 -4.16 -0.47 -4.62
C SER A 49 -3.09 -0.68 -3.54
N LEU A 50 -2.05 0.15 -3.52
CA LEU A 50 -1.00 0.08 -2.48
C LEU A 50 -1.54 0.46 -1.09
N MET A 51 -2.39 1.47 -1.01
CA MET A 51 -3.07 1.84 0.24
C MET A 51 -3.96 0.70 0.75
N LEU A 52 -4.68 0.00 -0.14
CA LEU A 52 -5.49 -1.16 0.21
C LEU A 52 -4.63 -2.30 0.75
N VAL A 53 -3.50 -2.61 0.11
CA VAL A 53 -2.54 -3.60 0.61
C VAL A 53 -2.04 -3.24 2.01
N GLY A 54 -1.62 -1.98 2.21
CA GLY A 54 -1.18 -1.51 3.52
C GLY A 54 -2.28 -1.59 4.59
N THR A 55 -3.51 -1.26 4.22
CA THR A 55 -4.69 -1.35 5.09
C THR A 55 -5.00 -2.80 5.49
N LEU A 56 -4.92 -3.75 4.55
CA LEU A 56 -5.13 -5.17 4.85
C LEU A 56 -4.07 -5.71 5.82
N ILE A 57 -2.79 -5.36 5.61
CA ILE A 57 -1.70 -5.76 6.50
C ILE A 57 -1.89 -5.16 7.90
N PHE A 58 -2.30 -3.90 7.98
CA PHE A 58 -2.64 -3.25 9.23
C PHE A 58 -3.77 -3.97 9.97
N ILE A 59 -4.86 -4.31 9.28
CA ILE A 59 -6.00 -5.04 9.84
C ILE A 59 -5.56 -6.41 10.37
N ILE A 60 -4.72 -7.14 9.64
CA ILE A 60 -4.17 -8.43 10.11
C ILE A 60 -3.42 -8.24 11.43
N GLY A 61 -2.61 -7.19 11.56
CA GLY A 61 -1.93 -6.82 12.80
C GLY A 61 -2.90 -6.57 13.96
N VAL A 62 -3.96 -5.78 13.72
CA VAL A 62 -5.00 -5.45 14.71
C VAL A 62 -5.79 -6.70 15.13
N VAL A 63 -6.29 -7.48 14.17
CA VAL A 63 -7.06 -8.71 14.43
C VAL A 63 -6.22 -9.70 15.23
N SER A 64 -4.94 -9.87 14.86
CA SER A 64 -4.02 -10.76 15.59
C SER A 64 -3.76 -10.28 17.02
N PHE A 65 -3.73 -8.96 17.26
CA PHE A 65 -3.56 -8.40 18.59
C PHE A 65 -4.80 -8.61 19.46
N ILE A 66 -5.99 -8.37 18.90
CA ILE A 66 -7.27 -8.61 19.60
C ILE A 66 -7.42 -10.09 19.97
N ARG A 67 -7.06 -10.99 19.05
CA ARG A 67 -7.13 -12.44 19.27
C ARG A 67 -6.19 -12.92 20.37
N ASP A 68 -4.97 -12.39 20.48
CA ASP A 68 -4.01 -12.75 21.55
C ASP A 68 -4.42 -12.19 22.93
N LYS A 69 -5.25 -11.15 22.96
CA LYS A 69 -5.70 -10.49 24.18
C LYS A 69 -6.98 -11.11 24.76
N LYS A 70 -7.62 -12.01 24.01
CA LYS A 70 -8.82 -12.76 24.39
C LYS A 70 -8.42 -14.14 24.89
#